data_AF-A0A7X3YQG4-F1
#
_entry.id   AF-A0A7X3YQG4-F1
#
_cell.length_a   1.000
_cell.length_b   1.000
_cell.length_c   1.000
_cell.angle_alpha   90.00
_cell.angle_beta   90.00
_cell.angle_gamma   90.00
#
_symmetry.space_group_name_H-M   'P 1'
#
loop_
_entity.id
_entity.type
_entity.pdbx_description
1 polymer ?
#
loop_
_entity_poly.entity_id
_entity_poly.type
_entity_poly.pdbx_seq_one_letter_code
_entity_poly.pdbx_strand_id
1 'polypeptide(L)'
;MKSGLRLHPVDLGAVVAMTLAAAGLLWSPKLVSGLAAAGGQLEPIAVIVDIKHVPVADPGGLLASIKEEGETRLVVRNQPSGTLQVLDGRLRQRLTVLADGSTIPDPNQKEFATFDAQLFLQGQGQETRTGFALGDTNLKIGVPIEVEGRLYRLKGVISGLARGNG
;
A
#
# COMPACT_ATOMS: atom_id res chain seq x y z
N MET A 1 42.23 -31.39 28.65
CA MET A 1 42.20 -32.09 27.35
C MET A 1 41.67 -31.13 26.30
N LYS A 2 42.52 -30.62 25.40
CA LYS A 2 42.08 -29.78 24.26
C LYS A 2 41.91 -30.72 23.06
N SER A 3 40.68 -31.06 22.70
CA SER A 3 40.43 -31.81 21.46
C SER A 3 40.70 -30.87 20.28
N GLY A 4 41.84 -31.04 19.63
CA GLY A 4 42.15 -30.34 18.40
C GLY A 4 41.13 -30.75 17.33
N LEU A 5 40.39 -29.78 16.81
CA LEU A 5 39.46 -29.99 15.70
C LEU A 5 40.31 -30.46 14.50
N ARG A 6 40.20 -31.73 14.13
CA ARG A 6 40.88 -32.28 12.94
C ARG A 6 40.09 -31.82 11.72
N LEU A 7 40.43 -30.63 11.21
CA LEU A 7 39.81 -30.08 10.01
C LEU A 7 40.29 -30.88 8.79
N HIS A 8 39.40 -31.66 8.21
CA HIS A 8 39.64 -32.32 6.93
C HIS A 8 39.50 -31.28 5.80
N PRO A 9 40.17 -31.43 4.64
CA PRO A 9 39.96 -30.55 3.47
C PRO A 9 38.49 -30.37 3.08
N VAL A 10 37.67 -31.39 3.35
CA VAL A 10 36.22 -31.37 3.16
C VAL A 10 35.54 -30.40 4.14
N ASP A 11 35.98 -30.35 5.39
CA ASP A 11 35.46 -29.42 6.40
C ASP A 11 35.78 -27.97 6.02
N LEU A 12 36.96 -27.71 5.45
CA LEU A 12 37.30 -26.39 4.95
C LEU A 12 36.39 -25.99 3.78
N GLY A 13 36.13 -26.91 2.85
CA GLY A 13 35.18 -26.70 1.76
C GLY A 13 33.76 -26.42 2.26
N ALA A 14 33.30 -27.16 3.27
CA ALA A 14 32.00 -26.95 3.89
C ALA A 14 31.89 -25.57 4.56
N VAL A 15 32.91 -25.15 5.31
CA VAL A 15 32.94 -23.83 5.96
C VAL A 15 32.88 -22.70 4.93
N VAL A 16 33.64 -22.82 3.84
CA VAL A 16 33.64 -21.83 2.74
C VAL A 16 32.29 -21.79 2.03
N ALA A 17 31.69 -22.95 1.74
CA ALA A 17 30.37 -23.01 1.12
C ALA A 17 29.29 -22.38 2.03
N MET A 18 29.34 -22.64 3.33
CA MET A 18 28.41 -22.05 4.30
C MET A 18 28.58 -20.52 4.43
N THR A 19 29.81 -20.02 4.43
CA THR A 19 30.06 -18.56 4.49
C THR A 19 29.62 -17.87 3.20
N LEU A 20 29.86 -18.46 2.04
CA LEU A 20 29.38 -17.93 0.76
C LEU A 20 27.85 -17.95 0.66
N ALA A 21 27.20 -19.02 1.14
CA ALA A 21 25.75 -19.10 1.19
C ALA A 21 25.14 -18.04 2.12
N ALA A 22 25.73 -17.84 3.31
CA ALA A 22 25.31 -16.79 4.25
C ALA A 22 25.52 -15.38 3.67
N ALA A 23 26.65 -15.13 3.02
CA ALA A 23 26.92 -13.87 2.34
C ALA A 23 25.93 -13.61 1.19
N GLY A 24 25.60 -14.65 0.41
CA GLY A 24 24.60 -14.58 -0.66
C GLY A 24 23.19 -14.27 -0.14
N LEU A 25 22.83 -14.80 1.03
CA LEU A 25 21.56 -14.53 1.69
C LEU A 25 21.45 -13.05 2.11
N LEU A 26 22.52 -12.49 2.68
CA LEU A 26 22.59 -11.07 3.09
C LEU A 26 22.60 -10.10 1.89
N TRP A 27 23.08 -10.54 0.73
CA TRP A 27 23.09 -9.72 -0.49
C TRP A 27 21.73 -9.68 -1.21
N SER A 28 20.76 -10.53 -0.81
CA SER A 28 19.45 -10.57 -1.45
C SER A 28 18.45 -9.64 -0.73
N PRO A 29 18.07 -8.50 -1.33
CA PRO A 29 17.16 -7.55 -0.67
C PRO A 29 15.80 -8.18 -0.35
N LYS A 30 15.36 -9.14 -1.17
CA LYS A 30 14.09 -9.87 -1.00
C LYS A 30 14.10 -10.81 0.21
N LEU A 31 15.23 -11.44 0.50
CA LEU A 31 15.35 -12.37 1.63
C LEU A 31 15.54 -11.59 2.95
N VAL A 32 16.30 -10.50 2.90
CA VAL A 32 16.49 -9.60 4.05
C VAL A 32 15.17 -8.92 4.44
N SER A 33 14.40 -8.42 3.47
CA SER A 33 13.06 -7.86 3.71
C SER A 33 12.06 -8.90 4.20
N GLY A 34 12.08 -10.13 3.65
CA GLY A 34 11.24 -11.24 4.12
C GLY A 34 11.54 -11.66 5.57
N LEU A 35 12.80 -11.68 5.98
CA LEU A 35 13.20 -11.98 7.36
C LEU A 35 12.83 -10.86 8.35
N ALA A 36 12.94 -9.60 7.92
CA ALA A 36 12.48 -8.45 8.72
C ALA A 36 10.95 -8.47 8.92
N ALA A 37 10.20 -8.86 7.89
CA ALA A 37 8.75 -9.08 7.99
C ALA A 37 8.36 -10.24 8.91
N ALA A 38 9.23 -11.24 9.10
CA ALA A 38 9.02 -12.33 10.06
C ALA A 38 9.36 -11.93 11.52
N GLY A 39 10.16 -10.88 11.72
CA GLY A 39 10.58 -10.40 13.05
C GLY A 39 9.72 -9.28 13.64
N GLY A 40 9.01 -8.50 12.81
CA GLY A 40 8.04 -7.50 13.24
C GLY A 40 6.61 -8.03 13.10
N GLN A 41 5.78 -7.93 14.13
CA GLN A 41 4.37 -8.31 14.04
C GLN A 41 3.70 -7.45 12.96
N LEU A 42 3.45 -8.07 11.80
CA LEU A 42 2.59 -7.48 10.78
C LEU A 42 1.16 -7.51 11.30
N GLU A 43 0.57 -6.33 11.44
CA GLU A 43 -0.80 -6.13 11.86
C GLU A 43 -1.64 -5.62 10.69
N PRO A 44 -2.94 -5.95 10.66
CA PRO A 44 -3.86 -5.34 9.71
C PRO A 44 -3.95 -3.83 9.98
N ILE A 45 -3.88 -3.04 8.92
CA ILE A 45 -4.00 -1.58 8.95
C ILE A 45 -5.08 -1.16 7.96
N ALA A 46 -6.04 -0.37 8.44
CA ALA A 46 -7.06 0.25 7.62
C ALA A 46 -6.56 1.59 7.06
N VAL A 47 -6.69 1.77 5.75
CA VAL A 47 -6.26 2.97 5.02
C VAL A 47 -7.45 3.53 4.25
N ILE A 48 -7.79 4.80 4.49
CA ILE A 48 -8.83 5.51 3.74
C ILE A 48 -8.14 6.45 2.77
N VAL A 49 -8.49 6.35 1.49
CA VAL A 49 -7.92 7.15 0.42
C VAL A 49 -9.01 7.97 -0.25
N ASP A 50 -8.85 9.29 -0.24
CA ASP A 50 -9.71 10.18 -1.01
C ASP A 50 -9.08 10.47 -2.37
N ILE A 51 -9.85 10.23 -3.42
CA ILE A 51 -9.53 10.48 -4.81
C ILE A 51 -10.43 11.61 -5.28
N LYS A 52 -9.84 12.62 -5.92
CA LYS A 52 -10.56 13.82 -6.35
C LYS A 52 -10.22 14.15 -7.78
N HIS A 53 -11.24 14.57 -8.53
CA HIS A 53 -11.10 15.22 -9.83
C HIS A 53 -10.39 14.40 -10.91
N VAL A 54 -10.65 13.08 -10.96
CA VAL A 54 -10.12 12.23 -12.03
C VAL A 54 -11.16 12.11 -13.15
N PRO A 55 -10.92 12.58 -14.37
CA PRO A 55 -11.87 12.44 -15.47
C PRO A 55 -12.09 10.96 -15.83
N VAL A 56 -13.33 10.50 -15.83
CA VAL A 56 -13.70 9.10 -16.11
C VAL A 56 -15.07 9.08 -16.78
N ALA A 57 -15.21 8.31 -17.88
CA ALA A 57 -16.46 8.23 -18.63
C ALA A 57 -17.62 7.60 -17.83
N ASP A 58 -17.34 6.54 -17.07
CA ASP A 58 -18.28 5.89 -16.17
C ASP A 58 -17.66 5.69 -14.77
N PRO A 59 -17.84 6.66 -13.85
CA PRO A 59 -17.31 6.55 -12.49
C PRO A 59 -17.90 5.37 -11.70
N GLY A 60 -19.14 4.99 -11.99
CA GLY A 60 -19.82 3.86 -11.34
C GLY A 60 -19.21 2.53 -11.76
N GLY A 61 -19.02 2.35 -13.08
CA GLY A 61 -18.35 1.19 -13.64
C GLY A 61 -16.89 1.07 -13.17
N LEU A 62 -16.15 2.18 -13.08
CA LEU A 62 -14.81 2.16 -12.52
C LEU A 62 -14.81 1.71 -11.05
N LEU A 63 -15.70 2.28 -10.20
CA LEU A 63 -15.80 1.86 -8.80
C LEU A 63 -16.16 0.38 -8.67
N ALA A 64 -17.10 -0.12 -9.47
CA ALA A 64 -17.47 -1.52 -9.50
C ALA A 64 -16.27 -2.40 -9.88
N SER A 65 -15.50 -2.01 -10.91
CA SER A 65 -14.30 -2.76 -11.32
C SER A 65 -13.20 -2.79 -10.26
N ILE A 66 -13.01 -1.70 -9.50
CA ILE A 66 -12.06 -1.64 -8.38
C ILE A 66 -12.47 -2.62 -7.26
N LYS A 67 -13.78 -2.67 -6.95
CA LYS A 67 -14.31 -3.60 -5.94
C LYS A 67 -14.23 -5.05 -6.40
N GLU A 68 -14.51 -5.33 -7.67
CA GLU A 68 -14.42 -6.66 -8.25
C GLU A 68 -12.98 -7.17 -8.30
N GLU A 69 -12.02 -6.28 -8.61
CA GLU A 69 -10.59 -6.62 -8.57
C GLU A 69 -10.13 -6.95 -7.14
N GLY A 70 -10.75 -6.35 -6.12
CA GLY A 70 -10.61 -6.74 -4.71
C GLY A 70 -9.27 -6.36 -4.06
N GLU A 71 -8.28 -5.95 -4.86
CA GLU A 71 -6.99 -5.47 -4.40
C GLU A 71 -6.45 -4.34 -5.29
N THR A 72 -5.55 -3.53 -4.75
CA THR A 72 -4.88 -2.45 -5.47
C THR A 72 -3.44 -2.29 -4.98
N ARG A 73 -2.53 -1.91 -5.89
CA ARG A 73 -1.16 -1.58 -5.53
C ARG A 73 -1.09 -0.14 -5.06
N LEU A 74 -0.42 0.06 -3.94
CA LEU A 74 -0.09 1.37 -3.41
C LEU A 74 1.26 1.80 -3.97
N VAL A 75 1.30 2.98 -4.58
CA VAL A 75 2.53 3.63 -5.05
C VAL A 75 2.68 4.97 -4.34
N VAL A 76 3.82 5.17 -3.69
CA VAL A 76 4.14 6.42 -3.00
C VAL A 76 5.41 6.99 -3.62
N ARG A 77 5.35 8.24 -4.09
CA ARG A 77 6.50 8.91 -4.74
C ARG A 77 7.12 8.09 -5.88
N ASN A 78 6.28 7.47 -6.72
CA ASN A 78 6.69 6.57 -7.81
C ASN A 78 7.43 5.31 -7.37
N GLN A 79 7.35 4.93 -6.08
CA GLN A 79 7.89 3.68 -5.57
C GLN A 79 6.73 2.75 -5.16
N PRO A 80 6.79 1.45 -5.52
CA PRO A 80 5.80 0.47 -5.07
C PRO A 80 5.94 0.27 -3.55
N SER A 81 4.85 0.47 -2.81
CA SER A 81 4.83 0.44 -1.34
C SER A 81 4.10 -0.78 -0.77
N GLY A 82 3.31 -1.48 -1.59
CA GLY A 82 2.63 -2.71 -1.19
C GLY A 82 1.32 -2.93 -1.95
N THR A 83 0.66 -4.04 -1.64
CA THR A 83 -0.70 -4.34 -2.14
C THR A 83 -1.67 -4.20 -0.97
N LEU A 84 -2.81 -3.58 -1.23
CA LEU A 84 -3.90 -3.39 -0.28
C LEU A 84 -5.15 -4.07 -0.80
N GLN A 85 -5.87 -4.77 0.07
CA GLN A 85 -7.21 -5.26 -0.20
C GLN A 85 -8.18 -4.08 -0.28
N VAL A 86 -9.10 -4.11 -1.24
CA VAL A 86 -10.21 -3.17 -1.34
C VAL A 86 -11.37 -3.73 -0.51
N LEU A 87 -11.66 -3.09 0.62
CA LEU A 87 -12.79 -3.48 1.48
C LEU A 87 -14.10 -2.90 0.95
N ASP A 88 -14.09 -1.61 0.60
CA ASP A 88 -15.23 -0.92 0.04
C ASP A 88 -14.79 0.37 -0.67
N GLY A 89 -15.74 1.07 -1.27
CA GLY A 89 -15.55 2.40 -1.81
C GLY A 89 -16.87 3.09 -2.10
N ARG A 90 -16.86 4.41 -2.07
CA ARG A 90 -18.04 5.24 -2.33
C ARG A 90 -17.71 6.44 -3.21
N LEU A 91 -18.56 6.69 -4.20
CA LEU A 91 -18.52 7.93 -4.96
C LEU A 91 -18.98 9.10 -4.08
N ARG A 92 -18.44 10.28 -4.36
CA ARG A 92 -18.76 11.52 -3.67
C ARG A 92 -19.28 12.53 -4.69
N GLN A 93 -20.46 13.07 -4.44
CA GLN A 93 -20.98 14.17 -5.22
C GLN A 93 -20.34 15.48 -4.76
N ARG A 94 -19.99 16.33 -5.72
CA ARG A 94 -19.53 17.69 -5.41
C ARG A 94 -20.72 18.60 -5.26
N LEU A 95 -20.59 19.54 -4.35
CA LEU A 95 -21.59 20.55 -4.10
C LEU A 95 -21.06 21.92 -4.51
N THR A 96 -21.91 22.71 -5.15
CA THR A 96 -21.69 24.11 -5.46
C THR A 96 -22.49 24.95 -4.49
N VAL A 97 -21.85 25.96 -3.90
CA VAL A 97 -22.48 26.92 -2.98
C VAL A 97 -23.09 28.06 -3.80
N LEU A 98 -24.35 28.38 -3.55
CA LEU A 98 -25.07 29.49 -4.18
C LEU A 98 -24.82 30.80 -3.43
N ALA A 99 -25.18 31.93 -4.06
CA ALA A 99 -25.06 33.25 -3.45
C ALA A 99 -25.86 33.40 -2.14
N ASP A 100 -26.94 32.63 -1.97
CA ASP A 100 -27.76 32.59 -0.76
C ASP A 100 -27.21 31.65 0.34
N GLY A 101 -26.06 31.00 0.08
CA GLY A 101 -25.43 30.06 1.01
C GLY A 101 -25.99 28.63 0.96
N SER A 102 -27.01 28.35 0.14
CA SER A 102 -27.50 27.00 -0.08
C SER A 102 -26.51 26.19 -0.94
N THR A 103 -26.68 24.86 -0.99
CA THR A 103 -25.83 23.96 -1.79
C THR A 103 -26.65 23.11 -2.75
N ILE A 104 -26.14 22.95 -3.96
CA ILE A 104 -26.71 22.07 -4.98
C ILE A 104 -25.62 21.14 -5.53
N PRO A 105 -25.97 19.99 -6.14
CA PRO A 105 -25.01 19.20 -6.90
C PRO A 105 -24.31 20.05 -7.97
N ASP A 106 -23.01 19.87 -8.11
CA ASP A 106 -22.19 20.64 -9.06
C ASP A 106 -22.69 20.40 -10.50
N PRO A 107 -23.22 21.43 -11.19
CA PRO A 107 -23.79 21.25 -12.53
C PRO A 107 -22.75 20.79 -13.55
N ASN A 108 -21.46 21.07 -13.33
CA ASN A 108 -20.39 20.65 -14.23
C ASN A 108 -20.20 19.12 -14.25
N GLN A 109 -20.63 18.41 -13.19
CA GLN A 109 -20.54 16.94 -13.15
C GLN A 109 -21.45 16.25 -14.17
N LYS A 110 -22.44 16.96 -14.75
CA LYS A 110 -23.29 16.43 -15.82
C LYS A 110 -22.57 16.40 -17.18
N GLU A 111 -21.69 17.36 -17.42
CA GLU A 111 -20.96 17.50 -18.69
C GLU A 111 -19.63 16.75 -18.65
N PHE A 112 -18.94 16.82 -17.50
CA PHE A 112 -17.66 16.16 -17.28
C PHE A 112 -17.74 15.24 -16.07
N ALA A 113 -17.98 13.96 -16.34
CA ALA A 113 -17.96 12.93 -15.31
C ALA A 113 -16.56 12.81 -14.70
N THR A 114 -16.50 12.90 -13.37
CA THR A 114 -15.28 12.74 -12.58
C THR A 114 -15.46 11.62 -11.57
N PHE A 115 -14.39 10.86 -11.37
CA PHE A 115 -14.24 9.92 -10.29
C PHE A 115 -13.75 10.66 -9.05
N ASP A 116 -14.71 11.20 -8.30
CA ASP A 116 -14.53 11.69 -6.94
C ASP A 116 -14.98 10.57 -6.00
N ALA A 117 -14.05 9.96 -5.26
CA ALA A 117 -14.34 8.76 -4.49
C ALA A 117 -13.54 8.69 -3.19
N GLN A 118 -14.06 7.90 -2.26
CA GLN A 118 -13.34 7.47 -1.07
C GLN A 118 -13.24 5.95 -1.11
N LEU A 119 -12.02 5.43 -1.04
CA LEU A 119 -11.74 3.99 -0.98
C LEU A 119 -11.36 3.60 0.45
N PHE A 120 -11.87 2.45 0.88
CA PHE A 120 -11.57 1.82 2.15
C PHE A 120 -10.71 0.60 1.88
N LEU A 121 -9.45 0.66 2.30
CA LEU A 121 -8.43 -0.32 1.97
C LEU A 121 -7.86 -0.96 3.24
N GLN A 122 -7.34 -2.18 3.11
CA GLN A 122 -6.66 -2.88 4.20
C GLN A 122 -5.34 -3.47 3.72
N GLY A 123 -4.29 -3.33 4.52
CA GLY A 123 -2.99 -3.93 4.24
C GLY A 123 -2.33 -4.48 5.49
N GLN A 124 -1.30 -5.31 5.28
CA GLN A 124 -0.46 -5.81 6.36
C GLN A 124 0.75 -4.91 6.53
N GLY A 125 0.90 -4.29 7.69
CA GLY A 125 2.03 -3.42 7.97
C GLY A 125 2.35 -3.37 9.45
N GLN A 126 3.10 -2.36 9.88
CA GLN A 126 3.57 -2.24 11.25
C GLN A 126 3.17 -0.89 11.82
N GLU A 127 2.65 -0.90 13.04
CA GLU A 127 2.54 0.33 13.81
C GLU A 127 3.94 0.76 14.26
N THR A 128 4.27 2.01 14.00
CA THR A 128 5.55 2.62 14.38
C THR A 128 5.29 3.73 15.39
N ARG A 129 6.35 4.22 16.04
CA ARG A 129 6.25 5.38 16.95
C ARG A 129 5.68 6.64 16.32
N THR A 130 5.67 6.73 14.98
CA THR A 130 5.32 7.96 14.25
C THR A 130 4.12 7.82 13.32
N GLY A 131 3.43 6.68 13.35
CA GLY A 131 2.33 6.34 12.46
C GLY A 131 2.39 4.89 12.02
N PHE A 132 1.92 4.59 10.81
CA PHE A 132 1.89 3.23 10.28
C PHE A 132 2.91 3.07 9.16
N ALA A 133 3.50 1.89 9.00
CA ALA A 133 4.39 1.56 7.90
C ALA A 133 3.84 0.39 7.09
N LEU A 134 3.85 0.53 5.76
CA LEU A 134 3.55 -0.54 4.82
C LEU A 134 4.81 -0.82 4.01
N GLY A 135 5.38 -2.01 4.17
CA GLY A 135 6.73 -2.32 3.67
C GLY A 135 7.74 -1.30 4.21
N ASP A 136 8.52 -0.69 3.32
CA ASP A 136 9.50 0.34 3.66
C ASP A 136 8.93 1.77 3.68
N THR A 137 7.61 1.92 3.47
CA THR A 137 6.96 3.22 3.32
C THR A 137 6.14 3.58 4.56
N ASN A 138 6.48 4.72 5.18
CA ASN A 138 5.67 5.31 6.24
C ASN A 138 4.41 5.97 5.65
N LEU A 139 3.25 5.56 6.16
CA LEU A 139 1.94 6.11 5.82
C LEU A 139 1.55 7.17 6.85
N LYS A 140 1.11 8.32 6.34
CA LYS A 140 0.55 9.42 7.13
C LYS A 140 -0.64 10.03 6.42
N ILE A 141 -1.57 10.58 7.20
CA ILE A 141 -2.68 11.38 6.66
C ILE A 141 -2.09 12.60 5.95
N GLY A 142 -2.63 12.92 4.76
CA GLY A 142 -2.18 14.00 3.90
C GLY A 142 -1.07 13.61 2.90
N VAL A 143 -0.55 12.38 2.96
CA VAL A 143 0.45 11.92 1.98
C VAL A 143 -0.22 11.66 0.63
N PRO A 144 0.29 12.25 -0.47
CA PRO A 144 -0.17 11.93 -1.80
C PRO A 144 0.32 10.53 -2.20
N ILE A 145 -0.61 9.74 -2.73
CA ILE A 145 -0.38 8.36 -3.13
C ILE A 145 -1.06 8.08 -4.46
N GLU A 146 -0.71 6.96 -5.06
CA GLU A 146 -1.39 6.42 -6.22
C GLU A 146 -1.90 5.01 -5.89
N VAL A 147 -3.14 4.75 -6.26
CA VAL A 147 -3.72 3.40 -6.24
C VAL A 147 -3.77 2.90 -7.68
N GLU A 148 -3.15 1.75 -7.92
CA GLU A 148 -3.00 1.16 -9.23
C GLU A 148 -3.68 -0.21 -9.28
N GLY A 149 -4.49 -0.44 -10.29
CA GLY A 149 -5.09 -1.74 -10.62
C GLY A 149 -4.86 -2.06 -12.09
N ARG A 150 -5.60 -3.02 -12.65
CA ARG A 150 -5.38 -3.46 -14.04
C ARG A 150 -5.63 -2.37 -15.08
N LEU A 151 -6.68 -1.56 -14.88
CA LEU A 151 -7.14 -0.56 -15.86
C LEU A 151 -7.06 0.88 -15.36
N TYR A 152 -6.52 1.09 -14.16
CA TYR A 152 -6.51 2.41 -13.53
C TYR A 152 -5.21 2.68 -12.78
N ARG A 153 -4.87 3.96 -12.72
CA ARG A 153 -3.86 4.51 -11.83
C ARG A 153 -4.35 5.87 -11.35
N LEU A 154 -4.85 5.90 -10.13
CA LEU A 154 -5.59 7.04 -9.59
C LEU A 154 -4.74 7.72 -8.53
N LYS A 155 -4.54 9.03 -8.67
CA LYS A 155 -3.92 9.87 -7.64
C LYS A 155 -4.93 10.15 -6.53
N GLY A 156 -4.50 9.95 -5.30
CA GLY A 156 -5.31 10.22 -4.11
C GLY A 156 -4.46 10.73 -2.96
N VAL A 157 -5.12 10.97 -1.84
CA VAL A 157 -4.49 11.38 -0.59
C VAL A 157 -5.01 10.49 0.51
N ILE A 158 -4.11 10.03 1.38
CA ILE A 158 -4.50 9.29 2.58
C ILE A 158 -5.27 10.25 3.50
N SER A 159 -6.53 9.95 3.78
CA SER A 159 -7.39 10.76 4.66
C SER A 159 -7.72 10.09 5.98
N GLY A 160 -7.47 8.78 6.10
CA GLY A 160 -7.63 8.04 7.35
C GLY A 160 -6.65 6.89 7.46
N LEU A 161 -6.18 6.64 8.69
CA LEU A 161 -5.32 5.52 9.05
C LEU A 161 -5.72 5.02 10.44
N ALA A 162 -5.87 3.71 10.58
CA ALA A 162 -6.14 3.06 11.85
C ALA A 162 -5.61 1.64 11.85
N ARG A 163 -5.44 1.04 13.04
CA ARG A 163 -5.32 -0.41 13.13
C ARG A 163 -6.58 -1.04 12.54
N GLY A 164 -6.42 -2.03 11.67
CA GLY A 164 -7.51 -2.78 11.09
C GLY A 164 -8.20 -3.61 12.18
N ASN A 165 -9.53 -3.58 12.18
CA ASN A 165 -10.29 -4.54 12.98
C ASN A 165 -10.21 -5.88 12.24
N GLY A 166 -9.68 -6.91 12.90
CA GLY A 166 -9.73 -8.28 12.40
C GLY A 166 -11.16 -8.82 12.35
#